data_AF-A0A1E7YQA4-F1
#
_entry.id   AF-A0A1E7YQA4-F1
#
_cell.length_a   1.000
_cell.length_b   1.000
_cell.length_c   1.000
_cell.angle_alpha   90.00
_cell.angle_beta   90.00
_cell.angle_gamma   90.00
#
_symmetry.space_group_name_H-M   'P 1'
#
loop_
_entity.id
_entity.type
_entity.pdbx_description
1 polymer ?
#
loop_
_entity_poly.entity_id
_entity_poly.type
_entity_poly.pdbx_seq_one_letter_code
_entity_poly.pdbx_strand_id
1 'polypeptide(L)'
;MQKSGGITKVTRYENGSLVVKENYNSRKRLVGVTAMLKLRGYDAGDRNWVMAAYKPSGANVAFGKVGTCIACHVLVRQQDFVFAPPPAQLLPVSTWKAFFPNQGMNPAYLALLKKYPHRIVR
;
A
#
# COMPACT_ATOMS: atom_id res chain seq x y z
N MET A 1 -6.70 5.94 28.82
CA MET A 1 -7.32 5.51 27.55
C MET A 1 -6.72 6.30 26.39
N GLN A 2 -5.85 5.68 25.58
CA GLN A 2 -5.39 6.29 24.33
C GLN A 2 -6.56 6.24 23.35
N LYS A 3 -7.11 7.41 23.00
CA LYS A 3 -8.14 7.52 21.96
C LYS A 3 -7.59 6.88 20.68
N SER A 4 -8.21 5.78 20.25
CA SER A 4 -8.03 5.24 18.90
C SER A 4 -8.13 6.41 17.92
N GLY A 5 -7.11 6.58 17.09
CA GLY A 5 -7.07 7.69 16.12
C GLY A 5 -8.30 7.64 15.24
N GLY A 6 -9.26 8.51 15.51
CA GLY A 6 -10.46 8.66 14.70
C GLY A 6 -10.10 9.09 13.28
N ILE A 7 -11.03 8.83 12.37
CA ILE A 7 -11.05 9.12 10.92
C ILE A 7 -10.75 10.61 10.58
N THR A 8 -10.55 11.48 11.55
CA THR A 8 -10.30 12.92 11.40
C THR A 8 -8.85 13.32 11.09
N LYS A 9 -7.87 12.40 11.13
CA LYS A 9 -6.51 12.66 10.61
C LYS A 9 -6.19 11.75 9.43
N VAL A 10 -6.90 11.94 8.31
CA VAL A 10 -6.48 11.38 7.03
C VAL A 10 -5.45 12.32 6.42
N THR A 11 -4.18 11.93 6.41
CA THR A 11 -3.17 12.60 5.57
C THR A 11 -3.48 12.24 4.12
N ARG A 12 -4.15 13.14 3.40
CA ARG A 12 -4.26 13.04 1.95
C ARG A 12 -2.96 13.55 1.34
N TYR A 13 -2.45 12.84 0.36
CA TYR A 13 -1.29 13.30 -0.39
C TYR A 13 -1.71 14.44 -1.30
N GLU A 14 -0.87 15.47 -1.36
CA GLU A 14 -1.07 16.60 -2.26
C GLU A 14 -0.95 16.14 -3.73
N ASN A 15 -1.62 16.86 -4.64
CA ASN A 15 -1.42 16.62 -6.06
C ASN A 15 0.06 16.85 -6.41
N GLY A 16 0.63 15.98 -7.24
CA GLY A 16 2.06 15.94 -7.54
C GLY A 16 2.85 14.98 -6.64
N SER A 17 2.27 14.48 -5.54
CA SER A 17 2.94 13.48 -4.70
C SER A 17 3.27 12.22 -5.48
N LEU A 18 4.51 11.74 -5.34
CA LEU A 18 5.01 10.52 -5.95
C LEU A 18 5.45 9.54 -4.86
N VAL A 19 4.86 8.35 -4.85
CA VAL A 19 5.29 7.23 -4.00
C VAL A 19 6.00 6.22 -4.89
N VAL A 20 7.22 5.85 -4.52
CA VAL A 20 8.01 4.85 -5.24
C VAL A 20 8.33 3.71 -4.28
N LYS A 21 8.14 2.47 -4.76
CA LYS A 21 8.53 1.24 -4.07
C LYS A 21 9.42 0.42 -4.97
N GLU A 22 10.64 0.19 -4.51
CA GLU A 22 11.58 -0.76 -5.10
C GLU A 22 11.27 -2.17 -4.61
N ASN A 23 11.25 -3.13 -5.52
CA ASN A 23 10.96 -4.52 -5.23
C ASN A 23 12.24 -5.32 -5.37
N TYR A 24 12.67 -5.97 -4.28
CA TYR A 24 13.86 -6.81 -4.25
C TYR A 24 13.48 -8.27 -4.02
N ASN A 25 14.24 -9.19 -4.63
CA ASN A 25 14.09 -10.61 -4.33
C ASN A 25 14.84 -11.02 -3.04
N SER A 26 14.77 -12.31 -2.68
CA SER A 26 15.45 -12.86 -1.48
C SER A 26 16.97 -12.71 -1.48
N ARG A 27 17.58 -12.48 -2.66
CA ARG A 27 19.02 -12.20 -2.82
C ARG A 27 19.33 -10.70 -2.85
N LYS A 28 18.39 -9.84 -2.46
CA LYS A 28 18.50 -8.38 -2.48
C LYS A 28 18.79 -7.79 -3.87
N ARG A 29 18.38 -8.46 -4.95
CA ARG A 29 18.48 -7.92 -6.31
C ARG A 29 17.19 -7.19 -6.67
N LEU A 30 17.32 -6.00 -7.24
CA LEU A 30 16.18 -5.23 -7.75
C LEU A 30 15.50 -6.01 -8.88
N VAL A 31 14.21 -6.29 -8.73
CA VAL A 31 13.39 -7.02 -9.70
C VAL A 31 12.29 -6.17 -10.33
N GLY A 32 12.04 -4.98 -9.80
CA GLY A 32 11.13 -4.01 -10.41
C GLY A 32 10.89 -2.81 -9.52
N VAL A 33 10.30 -1.77 -10.10
CA VAL A 33 9.91 -0.54 -9.41
C VAL A 33 8.43 -0.33 -9.65
N THR A 34 7.69 -0.06 -8.59
CA THR A 34 6.28 0.32 -8.65
C THR A 34 6.14 1.75 -8.16
N ALA A 35 5.32 2.56 -8.84
CA ALA A 35 5.12 3.95 -8.51
C ALA A 35 3.63 4.31 -8.48
N MET A 36 3.29 5.30 -7.66
CA MET A 36 1.97 5.92 -7.62
C MET A 36 2.13 7.43 -7.68
N LEU A 37 1.53 8.09 -8.66
CA LEU A 37 1.53 9.56 -8.81
C LEU A 37 0.14 10.11 -8.55
N LYS A 38 0.04 11.13 -7.69
CA LYS A 38 -1.22 11.84 -7.41
C LYS A 38 -1.48 12.90 -8.47
N LEU A 39 -2.27 12.59 -9.50
CA LEU A 39 -2.52 13.48 -10.63
C LEU A 39 -3.94 14.06 -10.57
N ARG A 40 -4.06 15.36 -10.30
CA ARG A 40 -5.34 16.08 -10.19
C ARG A 40 -6.27 15.76 -11.37
N GLY A 41 -7.48 15.30 -11.07
CA GLY A 41 -8.53 15.06 -12.07
C GLY A 41 -8.40 13.76 -12.87
N TYR A 42 -7.40 12.91 -12.59
CA TYR A 42 -7.18 11.68 -13.34
C TYR A 42 -8.25 10.60 -13.06
N ASP A 43 -8.55 10.36 -11.78
CA ASP A 43 -9.53 9.36 -11.37
C ASP A 43 -10.14 9.71 -10.01
N ALA A 44 -11.23 10.47 -10.01
CA ALA A 44 -11.88 10.85 -8.75
C ALA A 44 -12.36 9.63 -7.93
N GLY A 45 -12.68 8.50 -8.59
CA GLY A 45 -13.12 7.26 -7.95
C GLY A 45 -12.02 6.65 -7.09
N ASP A 46 -10.79 6.62 -7.62
CA ASP A 46 -9.59 6.09 -6.97
C ASP A 46 -8.65 7.18 -6.44
N ARG A 47 -9.26 8.31 -6.04
CA ARG A 47 -8.58 9.46 -5.43
C ARG A 47 -7.39 9.96 -6.25
N ASN A 48 -7.47 9.98 -7.57
CA ASN A 48 -6.51 10.61 -8.48
C ASN A 48 -5.13 9.93 -8.52
N TRP A 49 -5.04 8.66 -8.15
CA TRP A 49 -3.77 7.92 -8.27
C TRP A 49 -3.59 7.33 -9.67
N VAL A 50 -2.47 7.65 -10.29
CA VAL A 50 -1.92 6.95 -11.45
C VAL A 50 -0.97 5.88 -10.92
N MET A 51 -1.19 4.62 -11.26
CA MET A 51 -0.36 3.50 -10.79
C MET A 51 0.54 3.01 -11.91
N ALA A 52 1.78 2.66 -11.61
CA ALA A 52 2.74 2.19 -12.60
C ALA A 52 3.65 1.09 -12.05
N ALA A 53 4.08 0.21 -12.95
CA ALA A 53 5.08 -0.80 -12.68
C ALA A 53 6.12 -0.80 -13.82
N TYR A 54 7.39 -0.94 -13.45
CA TYR A 54 8.53 -0.90 -14.34
C TYR A 54 9.48 -2.07 -14.04
N LYS A 55 10.11 -2.57 -15.09
CA LYS A 55 11.30 -3.44 -14.96
C LYS A 55 12.47 -2.63 -14.39
N PRO A 56 13.52 -3.27 -13.85
CA PRO A 56 14.74 -2.57 -13.42
C PRO A 56 15.39 -1.73 -14.52
N SER A 57 15.16 -2.07 -15.80
CA SER A 57 15.63 -1.31 -16.96
C SER A 57 14.84 -0.03 -17.25
N GLY A 58 13.76 0.25 -16.50
CA GLY A 58 12.83 1.35 -16.75
C GLY A 58 11.74 1.04 -17.77
N ALA A 59 11.73 -0.15 -18.38
CA ALA A 59 10.67 -0.55 -19.30
C ALA A 59 9.32 -0.66 -18.58
N ASN A 60 8.27 -0.06 -19.15
CA ASN A 60 6.93 -0.11 -18.59
C ASN A 60 6.36 -1.54 -18.61
N VAL A 61 5.72 -1.93 -17.51
CA VAL A 61 4.99 -3.19 -17.37
C VAL A 61 3.49 -2.93 -17.25
N ALA A 62 3.11 -1.89 -16.50
CA ALA A 62 1.73 -1.43 -16.37
C ALA A 62 1.71 0.08 -16.06
N PHE A 63 0.64 0.77 -16.45
CA PHE A 63 0.46 2.20 -16.21
C PHE A 63 -1.03 2.59 -16.17
N GLY A 64 -1.38 3.57 -15.35
CA GLY A 64 -2.73 4.16 -15.29
C GLY A 64 -3.61 3.56 -14.20
N LYS A 65 -4.86 3.23 -14.56
CA LYS A 65 -5.86 2.61 -13.68
C LYS A 65 -5.67 1.09 -13.61
N VAL A 66 -4.58 0.66 -12.98
CA VAL A 66 -4.20 -0.76 -12.94
C VAL A 66 -5.09 -1.51 -11.94
N GLY A 67 -6.07 -2.28 -12.43
CA GLY A 67 -7.09 -2.93 -11.61
C GLY A 67 -6.55 -3.82 -10.49
N THR A 68 -5.47 -4.56 -10.74
CA THR A 68 -4.82 -5.41 -9.72
C THR A 68 -4.18 -4.60 -8.58
N CYS A 69 -3.70 -3.39 -8.87
CA CYS A 69 -3.18 -2.48 -7.85
C CYS A 69 -4.34 -1.86 -7.05
N ILE A 70 -5.40 -1.41 -7.73
CA ILE A 70 -6.59 -0.81 -7.09
C ILE A 70 -7.27 -1.81 -6.15
N ALA A 71 -7.40 -3.08 -6.55
CA ALA A 71 -8.08 -4.12 -5.77
C ALA A 71 -7.52 -4.30 -4.35
N CYS A 72 -6.21 -4.09 -4.16
CA CYS A 72 -5.61 -4.14 -2.82
C CYS A 72 -5.63 -2.76 -2.14
N HIS A 73 -5.30 -1.70 -2.86
CA HIS A 73 -5.18 -0.35 -2.29
C HIS A 73 -6.53 0.26 -1.85
N VAL A 74 -7.65 -0.21 -2.39
CA VAL A 74 -8.99 0.23 -1.95
C VAL A 74 -9.28 -0.12 -0.49
N LEU A 75 -8.64 -1.17 0.06
CA LEU A 75 -8.76 -1.54 1.48
C LEU A 75 -8.25 -0.44 2.41
N VAL A 76 -7.36 0.40 1.90
CA VAL A 76 -6.80 1.53 2.62
C VAL A 76 -7.25 2.84 2.00
N ARG A 77 -8.44 2.84 1.36
CA ARG A 77 -9.09 4.05 0.82
C ARG A 77 -9.10 5.16 1.84
N GLN A 78 -9.39 4.88 3.11
CA GLN A 78 -9.41 5.89 4.16
C GLN A 78 -8.04 6.57 4.35
N GLN A 79 -6.93 5.86 4.12
CA GLN A 79 -5.55 6.39 4.13
C GLN A 79 -5.06 6.81 2.74
N ASP A 80 -5.98 7.30 1.92
CA ASP A 80 -5.67 7.82 0.59
C ASP A 80 -4.99 6.79 -0.32
N PHE A 81 -5.42 5.53 -0.26
CA PHE A 81 -4.88 4.43 -1.06
C PHE A 81 -3.37 4.19 -0.86
N VAL A 82 -2.76 4.68 0.21
CA VAL A 82 -1.34 4.39 0.51
C VAL A 82 -1.27 3.65 1.84
N PHE A 83 -0.64 2.47 1.86
CA PHE A 83 -0.40 1.74 3.09
C PHE A 83 0.61 2.51 3.95
N ALA A 84 0.19 2.93 5.16
CA ALA A 84 1.12 3.49 6.12
C ALA A 84 2.08 2.40 6.64
N PRO A 85 3.33 2.75 6.99
CA PRO A 85 4.27 1.77 7.51
C PRO A 85 3.78 1.19 8.85
N PRO A 86 4.01 -0.11 9.12
CA PRO A 86 3.76 -0.69 10.43
C PRO A 86 4.55 0.05 11.54
N PRO A 87 3.99 0.21 12.75
CA PRO A 87 2.68 -0.27 13.19
C PRO A 87 1.53 0.73 12.98
N ALA A 88 1.74 1.83 12.25
CA ALA A 88 0.71 2.84 12.06
C ALA A 88 -0.56 2.26 11.43
N GLN A 89 -0.39 1.25 10.57
CA GLN A 89 -1.44 0.48 9.96
C GLN A 89 -1.03 -0.98 9.83
N LEU A 90 -1.94 -1.90 10.16
CA LEU A 90 -1.72 -3.33 10.05
C LEU A 90 -2.89 -4.00 9.32
N LEU A 91 -2.61 -4.80 8.31
CA LEU A 91 -3.56 -5.75 7.72
C LEU A 91 -3.72 -7.00 8.59
N PRO A 92 -4.95 -7.54 8.76
CA PRO A 92 -5.16 -8.80 9.47
C PRO A 92 -4.58 -9.98 8.67
N VAL A 93 -4.30 -11.07 9.37
CA VAL A 93 -3.70 -12.29 8.79
C VAL A 93 -4.54 -12.85 7.65
N SER A 94 -5.87 -12.85 7.79
CA SER A 94 -6.80 -13.32 6.77
C SER A 94 -6.65 -12.54 5.47
N THR A 95 -6.70 -11.21 5.53
CA THR A 95 -6.49 -10.34 4.37
C THR A 95 -5.12 -10.55 3.76
N TRP A 96 -4.06 -10.61 4.56
CA TRP A 96 -2.71 -10.83 4.04
C TRP A 96 -2.60 -12.17 3.28
N LYS A 97 -3.15 -13.26 3.85
CA LYS A 97 -3.17 -14.58 3.19
C LYS A 97 -4.02 -14.59 1.91
N ALA A 98 -5.07 -13.79 1.83
CA ALA A 98 -5.89 -13.69 0.62
C ALA A 98 -5.10 -13.08 -0.56
N PHE A 99 -4.24 -12.08 -0.30
CA PHE A 99 -3.41 -11.46 -1.36
C PHE A 99 -2.08 -12.17 -1.61
N PHE A 100 -1.52 -12.81 -0.57
CA PHE A 100 -0.19 -13.42 -0.63
C PHE A 100 -0.22 -14.89 -0.14
N PRO A 101 -1.03 -15.76 -0.76
CA PRO A 101 -1.26 -17.12 -0.26
C PRO A 101 0.01 -17.98 -0.20
N ASN A 102 0.98 -17.71 -1.07
CA ASN A 102 2.22 -18.50 -1.20
C ASN A 102 3.41 -17.87 -0.47
N GLN A 103 3.21 -16.77 0.26
CA GLN A 103 4.28 -16.09 0.97
C GLN A 103 4.17 -16.35 2.48
N GLY A 104 5.30 -16.49 3.17
CA GLY A 104 5.31 -16.51 4.64
C GLY A 104 5.17 -15.09 5.21
N MET A 105 4.35 -14.92 6.25
CA MET A 105 4.31 -13.64 6.99
C MET A 105 5.58 -13.46 7.81
N ASN A 106 6.13 -12.25 7.81
CA ASN A 106 7.28 -11.90 8.63
C ASN A 106 6.94 -12.07 10.13
N PRO A 107 7.70 -12.83 10.93
CA PRO A 107 7.45 -12.99 12.37
C PRO A 107 7.40 -11.66 13.14
N ALA A 108 8.20 -10.67 12.74
CA ALA A 108 8.14 -9.33 13.34
C ALA A 108 6.79 -8.67 13.11
N TYR A 109 6.20 -8.84 11.93
CA TYR A 109 4.87 -8.33 11.62
C TYR A 109 3.78 -9.04 12.44
N LEU A 110 3.90 -10.36 12.63
CA LEU A 110 3.00 -11.12 13.52
C LEU A 110 3.09 -10.62 14.98
N ALA A 111 4.28 -10.27 15.45
CA ALA A 111 4.46 -9.66 16.76
C ALA A 111 3.78 -8.28 16.86
N LEU A 112 3.85 -7.46 15.80
CA LEU A 112 3.16 -6.16 15.75
C LEU A 112 1.64 -6.32 15.82
N LEU A 113 1.06 -7.33 15.17
CA LEU A 113 -0.38 -7.61 15.24
C LEU A 113 -0.84 -7.89 16.67
N LYS A 114 -0.06 -8.69 17.43
CA LYS A 114 -0.35 -8.98 18.85
C LYS A 114 -0.20 -7.75 19.73
N LYS A 115 0.83 -6.92 19.46
CA LYS A 115 1.14 -5.72 20.24
C LYS A 115 0.17 -4.56 19.98
N TYR A 116 -0.34 -4.43 18.76
CA TYR A 116 -1.17 -3.30 18.33
C TYR A 116 -2.50 -3.75 17.69
N PRO A 117 -3.36 -4.50 18.39
CA PRO A 117 -4.61 -5.02 17.81
C PRO A 117 -5.60 -3.92 17.38
N HIS A 118 -5.50 -2.73 17.99
CA HIS A 118 -6.32 -1.56 17.65
C HIS A 118 -5.85 -0.82 16.38
N ARG A 119 -4.71 -1.22 15.78
CA ARG A 119 -4.17 -0.66 14.52
C ARG A 119 -4.48 -1.54 13.31
N ILE A 120 -5.22 -2.64 13.52
CA ILE A 120 -5.64 -3.53 12.46
C ILE A 120 -6.75 -2.85 11.64
N VAL A 121 -6.54 -2.74 10.33
CA VAL A 121 -7.54 -2.25 9.37
C VAL A 121 -8.74 -3.20 9.38
N ARG A 122 -9.93 -2.65 9.50
CA ARG A 122 -11.21 -3.36 9.46
C ARG A 122 -11.93 -3.04 8.15
#